data_AF-A0A1H1SQJ6-F1
#
_entry.id   AF-A0A1H1SQJ6-F1
#
_cell.length_a   1.000
_cell.length_b   1.000
_cell.length_c   1.000
_cell.angle_alpha   90.00
_cell.angle_beta   90.00
_cell.angle_gamma   90.00
#
_symmetry.space_group_name_H-M   'P 1'
#
loop_
_entity.id
_entity.type
_entity.pdbx_description
1 polymer ?
#
loop_
_entity_poly.entity_id
_entity_poly.type
_entity_poly.pdbx_seq_one_letter_code
_entity_poly.pdbx_strand_id
1 'polypeptide(L)'
;MALINCKECKQEISSNADKCPYCGNKMKKGGYGCGTMIIIGIVIWIAIQIISGNSDSGGIITDEQTYSQSWRSPQGTEFTEIGRIIVTNGIKVCGEYYVKEIELNEYVIACSSDGTTWDYFVVYTSLEKIYRANDEMESKLNPPR
;
A
#
# COMPACT_ATOMS: atom_id res chain seq x y z
N MET A 1 41.44 31.18 -10.87
CA MET A 1 42.15 30.57 -9.72
C MET A 1 41.42 31.06 -8.47
N ALA A 2 40.93 30.17 -7.60
CA ALA A 2 40.24 30.59 -6.38
C ALA A 2 41.27 30.76 -5.25
N LEU A 3 41.20 31.88 -4.54
CA LEU A 3 41.93 32.08 -3.29
C LEU A 3 41.00 31.65 -2.16
N ILE A 4 41.55 30.91 -1.19
CA ILE A 4 40.86 30.49 0.02
C ILE A 4 41.63 30.98 1.24
N ASN A 5 40.91 31.26 2.32
CA ASN A 5 41.55 31.61 3.58
C ASN A 5 42.05 30.35 4.28
N CYS A 6 43.33 30.35 4.68
CA CYS A 6 43.88 29.29 5.52
C CYS A 6 43.13 29.26 6.85
N LYS A 7 42.57 28.11 7.25
CA LYS A 7 41.77 27.99 8.49
C LYS A 7 42.55 28.30 9.77
N GLU A 8 43.88 28.26 9.69
CA GLU A 8 44.79 28.38 10.83
C GLU A 8 45.34 29.79 10.96
N CYS A 9 45.98 30.32 9.91
CA CYS A 9 46.60 31.65 9.93
C CYS A 9 45.74 32.75 9.28
N LYS A 10 44.58 32.39 8.72
CA LYS A 10 43.63 33.30 8.03
C LYS A 10 44.20 34.09 6.86
N GLN A 11 45.41 33.75 6.40
CA GLN A 11 46.01 34.33 5.20
C GLN A 11 45.36 33.76 3.95
N GLU A 12 45.24 34.59 2.91
CA GLU A 12 44.74 34.19 1.61
C GLU A 12 45.79 33.33 0.89
N ILE A 13 45.41 32.12 0.52
CA ILE A 13 46.27 31.15 -0.16
C ILE A 13 45.52 30.54 -1.35
N SER A 14 46.27 30.02 -2.32
CA SER A 14 45.66 29.35 -3.48
C SER A 14 44.86 28.12 -3.03
N SER A 15 43.65 27.94 -3.58
CA SER A 15 42.79 26.77 -3.33
C SER A 15 43.45 25.44 -3.70
N ASN A 16 44.51 25.49 -4.51
CA ASN A 16 45.26 24.32 -4.95
C ASN A 16 46.51 24.01 -4.11
N ALA A 17 46.89 24.89 -3.16
CA ALA A 17 48.08 24.70 -2.34
C ALA A 17 47.93 23.51 -1.37
N ASP A 18 48.85 22.55 -1.42
CA ASP A 18 48.83 21.36 -0.55
C ASP A 18 49.27 21.69 0.90
N LYS A 19 50.06 22.74 1.07
CA LYS A 19 50.48 23.28 2.36
C LYS A 19 50.39 24.80 2.36
N CYS A 20 50.03 25.38 3.49
CA CYS A 20 50.06 26.82 3.66
C CYS A 20 51.52 27.32 3.73
N PRO A 21 51.95 28.29 2.90
CA PRO A 21 53.31 28.82 2.95
C PRO A 21 53.59 29.67 4.20
N TYR A 22 52.54 30.19 4.86
CA TYR A 22 52.68 31.07 6.03
C TYR A 22 52.71 30.31 7.36
N CYS A 23 52.00 29.18 7.48
CA CYS A 23 51.94 28.41 8.73
C CYS A 23 52.37 26.94 8.60
N GLY A 24 52.65 26.46 7.39
CA GLY A 24 53.13 25.10 7.14
C GLY A 24 52.07 24.00 7.24
N ASN A 25 50.84 24.31 7.65
CA ASN A 25 49.79 23.31 7.83
C ASN A 25 49.30 22.72 6.50
N LYS A 26 49.04 21.40 6.52
CA LYS A 26 48.53 20.65 5.37
C LYS A 26 47.07 20.99 5.11
N MET A 27 46.74 21.31 3.86
CA MET A 27 45.37 21.62 3.45
C MET A 27 44.61 20.33 3.16
N LYS A 28 43.50 20.08 3.88
CA LYS A 28 42.56 19.01 3.51
C LYS A 28 41.74 19.46 2.30
N LYS A 29 42.08 18.98 1.10
CA LYS A 29 41.25 19.11 -0.10
C LYS A 29 39.96 18.31 0.10
N GLY A 30 38.90 18.99 0.53
CA GLY A 30 37.56 18.42 0.64
C GLY A 30 36.92 18.31 -0.73
N GLY A 31 37.37 17.35 -1.54
CA GLY A 31 36.67 16.98 -2.76
C GLY A 31 35.51 16.05 -2.39
N TYR A 32 34.27 16.50 -2.60
CA TYR A 32 33.11 15.62 -2.61
C TYR A 32 33.30 14.61 -3.75
N GLY A 33 33.89 13.46 -3.43
CA GLY A 33 34.17 12.41 -4.39
C GLY A 33 32.88 11.76 -4.89
N CYS A 34 32.93 11.28 -6.13
CA CYS A 34 31.83 10.59 -6.82
C CYS A 34 31.15 9.48 -5.98
N GLY A 35 31.86 8.86 -5.02
CA GLY A 35 31.31 7.88 -4.09
C GLY A 35 30.20 8.42 -3.17
N THR A 36 30.22 9.71 -2.79
CA THR A 36 29.14 10.29 -1.97
C THR A 36 27.83 10.48 -2.73
N MET A 37 27.86 10.69 -4.04
CA MET A 37 26.64 10.77 -4.87
C MET A 37 25.96 9.40 -5.04
N ILE A 38 26.75 8.33 -5.17
CA ILE A 38 26.21 6.97 -5.31
C ILE A 38 25.48 6.53 -4.04
N ILE A 39 26.06 6.80 -2.87
CA ILE A 39 25.44 6.44 -1.58
C ILE A 39 24.13 7.22 -1.36
N ILE A 40 24.09 8.51 -1.69
CA ILE A 40 22.86 9.31 -1.58
C ILE A 40 21.77 8.79 -2.53
N GLY A 41 22.12 8.40 -3.75
CA GLY A 41 21.18 7.80 -4.70
C GLY A 41 20.56 6.50 -4.20
N ILE A 42 21.37 5.61 -3.60
CA ILE A 42 20.88 4.33 -3.04
C ILE A 42 19.92 4.59 -1.86
N VAL A 43 20.24 5.53 -0.98
CA VAL A 43 19.39 5.85 0.18
C VAL A 43 18.04 6.45 -0.26
N ILE A 44 18.04 7.32 -1.28
CA ILE A 44 16.80 7.90 -1.83
C ILE A 44 15.94 6.82 -2.49
N TRP A 45 16.56 5.89 -3.22
CA TRP A 45 15.83 4.79 -3.86
C TRP A 45 15.16 3.86 -2.83
N ILE A 46 15.84 3.54 -1.73
CA ILE A 46 15.27 2.76 -0.62
C ILE A 46 14.13 3.53 0.06
N ALA A 47 14.28 4.84 0.27
CA ALA A 47 13.24 5.66 0.89
C ALA A 47 11.95 5.71 0.05
N ILE A 48 12.05 5.74 -1.28
CA ILE A 48 10.88 5.70 -2.19
C ILE A 48 10.14 4.36 -2.09
N GLN A 49 10.85 3.24 -1.96
CA GLN A 49 10.23 1.91 -1.81
C GLN A 49 9.42 1.78 -0.51
N ILE A 50 9.86 2.44 0.57
CA ILE A 50 9.16 2.41 1.86
C ILE A 50 7.83 3.22 1.80
N ILE A 51 7.78 4.29 1.01
CA ILE A 51 6.61 5.18 0.94
C ILE A 51 5.54 4.65 -0.02
N SER A 52 5.91 3.90 -1.06
CA SER A 52 4.96 3.36 -2.05
C SER A 52 4.29 2.03 -1.65
N GLY A 53 4.43 1.59 -0.41
CA GLY A 53 3.91 0.30 0.08
C GLY A 53 2.43 0.28 0.49
N ASN A 54 1.58 1.16 -0.03
CA ASN A 54 0.14 1.16 0.25
C ASN A 54 -0.65 0.93 -1.06
N SER A 55 -0.37 -0.19 -1.72
CA SER A 55 -1.27 -0.72 -2.72
C SER A 55 -2.42 -1.39 -1.99
N ASP A 56 -3.58 -0.73 -1.95
CA ASP A 56 -4.86 -1.33 -1.59
C ASP A 56 -5.02 -2.63 -2.38
N SER A 57 -4.86 -3.75 -1.69
CA SER A 57 -5.08 -5.10 -2.20
C SER A 57 -6.58 -5.34 -2.35
N GLY A 58 -7.20 -4.63 -3.30
CA GLY A 58 -8.51 -4.99 -3.84
C GLY A 58 -8.36 -6.22 -4.72
N GLY A 59 -8.45 -7.41 -4.11
CA GLY A 59 -8.40 -8.68 -4.83
C GLY A 59 -9.52 -8.76 -5.87
N ILE A 60 -9.17 -8.68 -7.15
CA ILE A 60 -10.10 -8.96 -8.24
C ILE A 60 -10.18 -10.48 -8.37
N ILE A 61 -11.34 -11.05 -8.09
CA ILE A 61 -11.57 -12.48 -8.32
C ILE A 61 -11.89 -12.64 -9.81
N THR A 62 -10.93 -13.18 -10.55
CA THR A 62 -11.01 -13.35 -12.02
C THR A 62 -11.71 -14.63 -12.45
N ASP A 63 -12.27 -15.40 -11.50
CA ASP A 63 -12.87 -16.69 -11.82
C ASP A 63 -14.29 -16.53 -12.39
N GLU A 64 -14.49 -17.04 -13.61
CA GLU A 64 -15.74 -16.95 -14.37
C GLU A 64 -16.91 -17.69 -13.66
N GLN A 65 -16.62 -18.66 -12.78
CA GLN A 65 -17.66 -19.36 -12.01
C GLN A 65 -18.28 -18.47 -10.93
N THR A 66 -17.53 -17.50 -10.41
CA THR A 66 -18.00 -16.53 -9.40
C THR A 66 -19.22 -15.74 -9.88
N TYR A 67 -19.24 -15.39 -11.17
CA TYR A 67 -20.29 -14.56 -11.77
C TYR A 67 -21.49 -15.37 -12.24
N SER A 68 -21.30 -16.67 -12.54
CA SER A 68 -22.35 -17.54 -13.08
C SER A 68 -23.22 -18.23 -12.02
N GLN A 69 -22.73 -18.37 -10.79
CA GLN A 69 -23.54 -18.95 -9.70
C GLN A 69 -24.71 -18.04 -9.31
N SER A 70 -25.82 -18.66 -8.91
CA SER A 70 -27.01 -17.98 -8.41
C SER A 70 -26.86 -17.59 -6.94
N TRP A 71 -27.43 -16.45 -6.56
CA TRP A 71 -27.48 -16.04 -5.15
C TRP A 71 -28.29 -17.03 -4.31
N ARG A 72 -27.85 -17.28 -3.08
CA ARG A 72 -28.59 -18.07 -2.10
C ARG A 72 -28.53 -17.42 -0.72
N SER A 73 -29.47 -17.78 0.15
CA SER A 73 -29.37 -17.45 1.57
C SER A 73 -28.20 -18.23 2.20
N PRO A 74 -27.53 -17.65 3.21
CA PRO A 74 -26.51 -18.35 3.99
C PRO A 74 -27.10 -19.59 4.68
N GLN A 75 -26.34 -20.66 4.74
CA GLN A 75 -26.75 -21.95 5.31
C GLN A 75 -25.86 -22.37 6.48
N GLY A 76 -26.39 -23.14 7.43
CA GLY A 76 -25.61 -23.69 8.53
C GLY A 76 -24.92 -22.61 9.38
N THR A 77 -23.60 -22.71 9.54
CA THR A 77 -22.79 -21.76 10.34
C THR A 77 -22.44 -20.48 9.59
N GLU A 78 -22.60 -20.44 8.26
CA GLU A 78 -22.29 -19.26 7.42
C GLU A 78 -23.05 -18.03 7.92
N PHE A 79 -24.30 -18.19 8.34
CA PHE A 79 -25.11 -17.09 8.86
C PHE A 79 -24.46 -16.43 10.08
N THR A 80 -24.00 -17.24 11.02
CA THR A 80 -23.40 -16.77 12.28
C THR A 80 -21.98 -16.24 12.05
N GLU A 81 -21.18 -16.91 11.23
CA GLU A 81 -19.79 -16.52 10.96
C GLU A 81 -19.71 -15.23 10.14
N ILE A 82 -20.41 -15.18 9.00
CA ILE A 82 -20.45 -13.98 8.15
C ILE A 82 -21.11 -12.83 8.90
N GLY A 83 -22.22 -13.09 9.61
CA GLY A 83 -22.89 -12.07 10.43
C GLY A 83 -21.96 -11.47 11.50
N ARG A 84 -21.15 -12.30 12.18
CA ARG A 84 -20.14 -11.81 13.14
C ARG A 84 -19.09 -10.93 12.46
N ILE A 85 -18.61 -11.32 11.28
CA ILE A 85 -17.59 -10.56 10.53
C ILE A 85 -18.15 -9.20 10.10
N ILE A 86 -19.38 -9.15 9.57
CA ILE A 86 -20.08 -7.91 9.18
C ILE A 86 -20.13 -6.94 10.37
N VAL A 87 -20.61 -7.40 11.53
CA VAL A 87 -20.77 -6.56 12.72
C VAL A 87 -19.42 -6.11 13.29
N THR A 88 -18.46 -7.04 13.40
CA THR A 88 -17.12 -6.75 13.95
C THR A 88 -16.36 -5.72 13.11
N ASN A 89 -16.55 -5.75 11.78
CA ASN A 89 -15.95 -4.78 10.86
C ASN A 89 -16.79 -3.50 10.69
N GLY A 90 -17.89 -3.35 11.44
CA GLY A 90 -18.68 -2.12 11.47
C GLY A 90 -19.51 -1.85 10.21
N ILE A 91 -19.83 -2.88 9.42
CA ILE A 91 -20.65 -2.75 8.22
C ILE A 91 -22.12 -2.65 8.63
N LYS A 92 -22.72 -1.47 8.40
CA LYS A 92 -24.09 -1.15 8.85
C LYS A 92 -25.15 -1.30 7.76
N VAL A 93 -24.73 -1.52 6.51
CA VAL A 93 -25.63 -1.50 5.34
C VAL A 93 -26.35 -2.84 5.14
N CYS A 94 -26.00 -3.87 5.93
CA CYS A 94 -26.55 -5.23 5.79
C CYS A 94 -27.71 -5.47 6.76
N GLY A 95 -28.90 -5.05 6.36
CA GLY A 95 -30.16 -5.50 6.97
C GLY A 95 -30.53 -6.91 6.50
N GLU A 96 -30.29 -7.19 5.22
CA GLU A 96 -30.38 -8.50 4.60
C GLU A 96 -29.16 -8.76 3.71
N TYR A 97 -28.81 -10.04 3.52
CA TYR A 97 -27.74 -10.40 2.61
C TYR A 97 -27.90 -11.79 2.00
N TYR A 98 -27.35 -11.93 0.80
CA TYR A 98 -27.24 -13.16 0.04
C TYR A 98 -25.77 -13.50 -0.17
N VAL A 99 -25.47 -14.78 -0.34
CA VAL A 99 -24.09 -15.26 -0.47
C VAL A 99 -23.89 -16.04 -1.77
N LYS A 100 -22.67 -15.98 -2.29
CA LYS A 100 -22.10 -16.87 -3.29
C LYS A 100 -20.75 -17.36 -2.76
N GLU A 101 -20.56 -18.66 -2.75
CA GLU A 101 -19.26 -19.25 -2.40
C GLU A 101 -18.39 -19.29 -3.65
N ILE A 102 -17.17 -18.80 -3.54
CA ILE A 102 -16.22 -18.66 -4.63
C ILE A 102 -15.17 -19.76 -4.52
N GLU A 103 -14.57 -19.81 -3.33
CA GLU A 103 -13.62 -20.82 -2.89
C GLU A 103 -13.95 -21.21 -1.45
N LEU A 104 -13.27 -22.24 -0.95
CA LEU A 104 -13.45 -22.71 0.41
C LEU A 104 -13.13 -21.59 1.42
N ASN A 105 -14.14 -21.15 2.18
CA ASN A 105 -14.06 -20.03 3.14
C ASN A 105 -13.98 -18.63 2.51
N GLU A 106 -14.30 -18.49 1.23
CA GLU A 106 -14.35 -17.21 0.51
C GLU A 106 -15.71 -17.00 -0.16
N TYR A 107 -16.36 -15.89 0.20
CA TYR A 107 -17.73 -15.61 -0.22
C TYR A 107 -17.85 -14.21 -0.82
N VAL A 108 -18.58 -14.06 -1.93
CA VAL A 108 -19.18 -12.77 -2.29
C VAL A 108 -20.52 -12.68 -1.57
N ILE A 109 -20.75 -11.57 -0.89
CA ILE A 109 -22.06 -11.25 -0.33
C ILE A 109 -22.65 -10.03 -1.03
N ALA A 110 -23.94 -10.10 -1.34
CA ALA A 110 -24.76 -8.96 -1.73
C ALA A 110 -25.56 -8.54 -0.50
N CYS A 111 -25.43 -7.28 -0.12
CA CYS A 111 -25.92 -6.77 1.14
C CYS A 111 -26.82 -5.55 0.88
N SER A 112 -27.98 -5.53 1.52
CA SER A 112 -28.95 -4.46 1.35
C SER A 112 -29.57 -4.04 2.68
N SER A 113 -29.94 -2.76 2.77
CA SER A 113 -30.68 -2.20 3.90
C SER A 113 -32.16 -2.02 3.60
N ASP A 114 -32.53 -1.98 2.32
CA ASP A 114 -33.86 -1.65 1.82
C ASP A 114 -34.44 -2.73 0.87
N GLY A 115 -33.68 -3.78 0.56
CA GLY A 115 -34.01 -4.86 -0.36
C GLY A 115 -33.94 -4.47 -1.84
N THR A 116 -33.54 -3.24 -2.16
CA THR A 116 -33.54 -2.70 -3.54
C THR A 116 -32.16 -2.22 -3.99
N THR A 117 -31.38 -1.65 -3.08
CA THR A 117 -30.01 -1.18 -3.30
C THR A 117 -29.05 -2.21 -2.73
N TRP A 118 -28.12 -2.70 -3.55
CA TRP A 118 -27.20 -3.77 -3.19
C TRP A 118 -25.75 -3.27 -3.20
N ASP A 119 -25.09 -3.40 -2.05
CA ASP A 119 -23.65 -3.26 -1.90
C ASP A 119 -23.00 -4.66 -1.89
N TYR A 120 -21.87 -4.81 -2.57
CA TYR A 120 -21.20 -6.10 -2.69
C TYR A 120 -19.91 -6.12 -1.87
N PHE A 121 -19.67 -7.23 -1.19
CA PHE A 121 -18.47 -7.43 -0.37
C PHE A 121 -17.90 -8.83 -0.60
N VAL A 122 -16.58 -8.95 -0.42
CA VAL A 122 -15.86 -10.23 -0.37
C VAL A 122 -15.52 -10.53 1.08
N VAL A 123 -15.91 -11.71 1.55
CA VAL A 123 -15.75 -12.17 2.93
C VAL A 123 -14.83 -13.38 2.95
N TYR A 124 -13.78 -13.28 3.76
CA TYR A 124 -12.84 -14.37 4.05
C TYR A 124 -13.11 -14.87 5.46
N THR A 125 -13.85 -15.98 5.61
CA THR A 125 -14.23 -16.49 6.95
C THR A 125 -13.04 -17.02 7.72
N SER A 126 -12.04 -17.58 7.03
CA SER A 126 -10.78 -18.04 7.62
C SER A 126 -9.90 -16.92 8.19
N LEU A 127 -10.04 -15.70 7.65
CA LEU A 127 -9.27 -14.52 8.06
C LEU A 127 -10.09 -13.55 8.93
N GLU A 128 -11.38 -13.80 9.11
CA GLU A 128 -12.35 -12.90 9.75
C GLU A 128 -12.36 -11.48 9.16
N LYS A 129 -12.13 -11.37 7.84
CA LYS A 129 -12.07 -10.09 7.12
C LYS A 129 -13.15 -9.95 6.07
N ILE A 130 -13.58 -8.73 5.86
CA ILE A 130 -14.53 -8.32 4.81
C ILE A 130 -13.98 -7.10 4.08
N TYR A 131 -14.08 -7.13 2.76
CA TYR A 131 -13.65 -6.04 1.88
C TYR A 131 -14.79 -5.67 0.95
N ARG A 132 -14.91 -4.38 0.60
CA ARG A 132 -15.85 -3.96 -0.43
C ARG A 132 -15.38 -4.48 -1.78
N ALA A 133 -16.32 -4.98 -2.59
CA ALA A 133 -16.02 -5.31 -3.97
C ALA A 133 -15.59 -4.04 -4.72
N ASN A 134 -14.71 -4.19 -5.71
CA ASN A 134 -14.35 -3.07 -6.57
C ASN A 134 -15.38 -2.88 -7.70
N ASP A 135 -15.35 -1.71 -8.33
CA ASP A 135 -16.31 -1.35 -9.39
C ASP A 135 -16.32 -2.35 -10.56
N GLU A 136 -15.17 -2.97 -10.87
CA GLU A 136 -15.08 -3.98 -11.93
C GLU A 136 -15.87 -5.25 -11.57
N MET A 137 -15.72 -5.75 -10.35
CA MET A 137 -16.47 -6.90 -9.85
C MET A 137 -17.97 -6.58 -9.75
N GLU A 138 -18.32 -5.42 -9.20
CA GLU A 138 -19.73 -4.99 -9.09
C GLU A 138 -20.42 -4.93 -10.45
N SER A 139 -19.73 -4.43 -11.49
CA SER A 139 -20.29 -4.33 -12.85
C SER A 139 -20.65 -5.68 -13.49
N LYS A 140 -20.04 -6.77 -13.01
CA LYS A 140 -20.25 -8.13 -13.51
C LYS A 140 -21.26 -8.92 -12.65
N LEU A 141 -21.62 -8.40 -11.48
CA LEU A 141 -22.56 -9.04 -10.56
C LEU A 141 -23.99 -8.60 -10.88
N ASN A 142 -24.86 -9.58 -11.12
CA ASN A 142 -26.30 -9.33 -11.15
C ASN A 142 -26.84 -9.30 -9.72
N PRO A 143 -27.75 -8.40 -9.34
CA PRO A 143 -28.34 -8.39 -8.01
C PRO A 143 -29.20 -9.64 -7.74
N PRO A 144 -29.34 -10.06 -6.48
CA PRO A 144 -30.30 -11.10 -6.10
C PRO A 144 -31.73 -10.66 -6.44
N ARG A 145 -32.55 -11.60 -6.92
CA ARG A 145 -33.95 -11.42 -7.30
C ARG A 145 -34.87 -12.22 -6.41
#